data_AF-A0A367IX32-F1
#
_entry.id   AF-A0A367IX32-F1
#
_cell.length_a   1.000
_cell.length_b   1.000
_cell.length_c   1.000
_cell.angle_alpha   90.00
_cell.angle_beta   90.00
_cell.angle_gamma   90.00
#
_symmetry.space_group_name_H-M   'P 1'
#
loop_
_entity.id
_entity.type
_entity.pdbx_description
1 polymer ?
#
loop_
_entity_poly.entity_id
_entity_poly.type
_entity_poly.pdbx_seq_one_letter_code
_entity_poly.pdbx_strand_id
1 'polypeptide(L)'
;MDRLTQLQDAIDAMARMFTNSIYYVHEKSSMAELNKDIPVSQPKIQADEPQVFKENMHELVSDLVKKAKEIDSLIEVLPGIQQTEEEQIAILKALEEENKLANQEYEDAVKEMENVKAQINDTLRRIADEQSLQLQ
;
A
#
# COMPACT_ATOMS: atom_id res chain seq x y z
N MET A 1 2.44 -3.86 -1.93
CA MET A 1 2.35 -2.79 -2.94
C MET A 1 2.73 -1.48 -2.28
N ASP A 2 3.51 -0.67 -2.97
CA ASP A 2 3.88 0.67 -2.50
C ASP A 2 2.63 1.58 -2.37
N ARG A 3 2.65 2.53 -1.43
CA ARG A 3 1.51 3.43 -1.15
C ARG A 3 1.27 4.40 -2.29
N LEU A 4 2.34 4.87 -2.95
CA LEU A 4 2.21 5.72 -4.12
C LEU A 4 1.57 4.97 -5.29
N THR A 5 1.96 3.70 -5.50
CA THR A 5 1.30 2.84 -6.49
C THR A 5 -0.19 2.63 -6.17
N GLN A 6 -0.55 2.37 -4.91
CA GLN A 6 -1.96 2.25 -4.50
C GLN A 6 -2.77 3.52 -4.80
N LEU A 7 -2.18 4.70 -4.56
CA LEU A 7 -2.81 5.97 -4.88
C LEU A 7 -3.00 6.16 -6.40
N GLN A 8 -2.01 5.80 -7.20
CA GLN A 8 -2.11 5.84 -8.66
C GLN A 8 -3.23 4.93 -9.16
N ASP A 9 -3.29 3.69 -8.68
CA ASP A 9 -4.36 2.75 -9.03
C ASP A 9 -5.75 3.26 -8.63
N ALA A 10 -5.87 3.91 -7.46
CA ALA A 10 -7.12 4.50 -6.99
C ALA A 10 -7.58 5.67 -7.86
N ILE A 11 -6.66 6.53 -8.30
CA ILE A 11 -6.94 7.64 -9.22
C ILE A 11 -7.38 7.10 -10.59
N ASP A 12 -6.68 6.10 -11.13
CA ASP A 12 -7.04 5.47 -12.40
C ASP A 12 -8.41 4.78 -12.33
N ALA A 13 -8.71 4.11 -11.22
CA ALA A 13 -10.02 3.53 -10.97
C ALA A 13 -11.11 4.62 -10.93
N MET A 14 -10.87 5.74 -10.26
CA MET A 14 -11.80 6.87 -10.22
C MET A 14 -12.04 7.47 -11.61
N ALA A 15 -11.01 7.62 -12.42
CA ALA A 15 -11.14 8.10 -13.80
C ALA A 15 -12.06 7.18 -14.63
N ARG A 16 -11.89 5.85 -14.50
CA ARG A 16 -12.78 4.87 -15.14
C ARG A 16 -14.21 4.97 -14.63
N MET A 17 -14.40 5.16 -13.32
CA MET A 17 -15.73 5.38 -12.73
C MET A 17 -16.41 6.62 -13.31
N PHE A 18 -15.68 7.72 -13.52
CA PHE A 18 -16.23 8.91 -14.18
C PHE A 18 -16.66 8.62 -15.62
N THR A 19 -15.81 7.98 -16.43
CA THR A 19 -16.15 7.64 -17.82
C THR A 19 -17.37 6.73 -17.88
N ASN A 20 -17.43 5.71 -17.03
CA ASN A 20 -18.57 4.78 -16.96
C ASN A 20 -19.84 5.47 -16.47
N SER A 21 -19.73 6.39 -15.50
CA SER A 21 -20.87 7.17 -15.00
C SER A 21 -21.44 8.07 -16.08
N ILE A 22 -20.59 8.81 -16.80
CA ILE A 22 -21.02 9.67 -17.92
C ILE A 22 -21.67 8.81 -19.01
N TYR A 23 -21.05 7.68 -19.36
CA TYR A 23 -21.62 6.73 -20.32
C TYR A 23 -23.00 6.22 -19.87
N TYR A 24 -23.14 5.85 -18.60
CA TYR A 24 -24.42 5.40 -18.04
C TYR A 24 -25.49 6.50 -18.11
N VAL A 25 -25.18 7.73 -17.67
CA VAL A 25 -26.12 8.86 -17.75
C VAL A 25 -26.51 9.15 -19.20
N HIS A 26 -25.54 9.18 -20.11
CA HIS A 26 -25.80 9.42 -21.52
C HIS A 26 -26.69 8.31 -22.11
N GLU A 27 -26.38 7.05 -21.83
CA GLU A 27 -27.06 5.91 -22.47
C GLU A 27 -28.43 5.60 -21.85
N LYS A 28 -28.55 5.72 -20.54
CA LYS A 28 -29.72 5.27 -19.78
C LYS A 28 -30.69 6.38 -19.40
N SER A 29 -30.37 7.64 -19.69
CA SER A 29 -31.32 8.75 -19.50
C SER A 29 -32.50 8.66 -20.47
N SER A 30 -33.70 8.86 -19.93
CA SER A 30 -34.92 9.04 -20.73
C SER A 30 -34.98 10.45 -21.32
N MET A 31 -35.65 10.61 -22.46
CA MET A 31 -35.98 11.93 -23.00
C MET A 31 -37.01 12.62 -22.10
N ALA A 32 -36.78 13.90 -21.80
CA ALA A 32 -37.73 14.72 -21.05
C ALA A 32 -38.72 15.41 -22.01
N GLU A 33 -40.01 15.38 -21.67
CA GLU A 33 -41.03 16.15 -22.37
C GLU A 33 -40.88 17.65 -22.06
N LEU A 34 -40.57 18.46 -23.09
CA LEU A 34 -40.44 19.91 -22.95
C LEU A 34 -41.80 20.62 -22.94
N ASN A 35 -42.80 20.05 -23.62
CA ASN A 35 -44.17 20.55 -23.68
C ASN A 35 -45.16 19.38 -23.59
N LYS A 36 -46.16 19.48 -22.71
CA LYS A 36 -47.21 18.47 -22.50
C LYS A 36 -48.12 18.26 -23.71
N ASP A 37 -48.15 19.23 -24.62
CA ASP A 37 -48.96 19.17 -25.84
C ASP A 37 -48.23 18.49 -27.02
N ILE A 38 -46.93 18.19 -26.88
CA ILE A 38 -46.12 17.54 -27.91
C ILE A 38 -45.53 16.24 -27.32
N PRO A 39 -46.14 15.07 -27.61
CA PRO A 39 -45.63 13.81 -27.08
C PRO A 39 -44.26 13.49 -27.68
N VAL A 40 -43.38 12.89 -26.87
CA VAL A 40 -42.06 12.39 -27.32
C VAL A 40 -42.29 11.35 -28.40
N SER A 41 -41.89 11.67 -29.64
CA SER A 41 -42.22 10.85 -30.82
C SER A 41 -41.47 9.52 -30.87
N GLN A 42 -40.35 9.37 -30.16
CA GLN A 42 -39.60 8.11 -30.06
C GLN A 42 -38.97 7.98 -28.67
N PRO A 43 -39.48 7.11 -27.79
CA PRO A 43 -38.82 6.84 -26.52
C PRO A 43 -37.46 6.17 -26.79
N LYS A 44 -36.44 6.57 -26.03
CA LYS A 44 -35.12 5.93 -26.10
C LYS A 44 -35.23 4.49 -25.60
N ILE A 45 -35.10 3.51 -26.49
CA ILE A 45 -35.32 2.08 -26.21
C ILE A 45 -34.41 1.55 -25.09
N GLN A 46 -33.23 2.13 -24.93
CA GLN A 46 -32.25 1.73 -23.91
C GLN A 46 -32.38 2.46 -22.58
N ALA A 47 -33.29 3.45 -22.45
CA ALA A 47 -33.48 4.17 -21.20
C ALA A 47 -33.98 3.24 -20.10
N ASP A 48 -33.45 3.43 -18.89
CA ASP A 48 -33.94 2.71 -17.72
C ASP A 48 -35.21 3.38 -17.20
N GLU A 49 -36.05 2.62 -16.48
CA GLU A 49 -37.20 3.17 -15.79
C GLU A 49 -36.76 4.28 -14.79
N PRO A 50 -37.52 5.38 -14.63
CA PRO A 50 -37.07 6.54 -13.85
C PRO A 50 -36.63 6.20 -12.41
N GLN A 51 -37.29 5.22 -11.79
CA GLN A 51 -36.94 4.77 -10.44
C GLN A 51 -35.60 4.01 -10.42
N VAL A 52 -35.39 3.10 -11.37
CA VAL A 52 -34.15 2.31 -11.52
C VAL A 52 -32.99 3.24 -11.87
N PHE A 53 -33.21 4.18 -12.78
CA PHE A 53 -32.20 5.18 -13.15
C PHE A 53 -31.77 6.02 -11.95
N LYS A 54 -32.73 6.46 -11.12
CA LYS A 54 -32.45 7.25 -9.90
C LYS A 54 -31.69 6.43 -8.85
N GLU A 55 -32.03 5.17 -8.66
CA GLU A 55 -31.34 4.27 -7.73
C GLU A 55 -29.90 4.01 -8.18
N ASN A 56 -29.70 3.64 -9.44
CA ASN A 56 -28.36 3.42 -10.02
C ASN A 56 -27.52 4.71 -9.98
N MET A 57 -28.13 5.86 -10.20
CA MET A 57 -27.43 7.15 -10.07
C MET A 57 -26.97 7.42 -8.64
N HIS A 58 -27.80 7.08 -7.66
CA HIS A 58 -27.44 7.23 -6.25
C HIS A 58 -26.28 6.30 -5.87
N GLU A 59 -26.29 5.06 -6.36
CA GLU A 59 -25.20 4.10 -6.18
C GLU A 59 -23.88 4.60 -6.79
N LEU A 60 -23.92 5.03 -8.06
CA LEU A 60 -22.75 5.58 -8.76
C LEU A 60 -22.13 6.77 -8.01
N VAL A 61 -22.96 7.70 -7.55
CA VAL A 61 -22.48 8.86 -6.77
C VAL A 61 -21.92 8.42 -5.42
N SER A 62 -22.59 7.48 -4.73
CA SER A 62 -22.13 6.95 -3.45
C SER A 62 -20.74 6.32 -3.58
N ASP A 63 -20.54 5.51 -4.62
CA ASP A 63 -19.27 4.84 -4.85
C ASP A 63 -18.16 5.82 -5.24
N LEU A 64 -18.49 6.84 -6.03
CA LEU A 64 -17.54 7.88 -6.38
C LEU A 64 -17.08 8.67 -5.14
N VAL A 65 -18.01 9.02 -4.24
CA VAL A 65 -17.70 9.70 -2.98
C VAL A 65 -16.87 8.81 -2.06
N LYS A 66 -17.20 7.51 -1.96
CA LYS A 66 -16.38 6.57 -1.19
C LYS A 66 -14.95 6.51 -1.74
N LYS A 67 -14.80 6.46 -3.06
CA LYS A 67 -13.48 6.38 -3.69
C LYS A 67 -12.67 7.66 -3.53
N ALA A 68 -13.31 8.82 -3.51
CA ALA A 68 -12.67 10.09 -3.16
C ALA A 68 -12.15 10.09 -1.73
N LYS A 69 -12.96 9.64 -0.76
CA LYS A 69 -12.50 9.51 0.64
C LYS A 69 -11.34 8.54 0.80
N GLU A 70 -11.35 7.44 0.06
CA GLU A 70 -10.25 6.48 0.05
C GLU A 70 -8.96 7.13 -0.47
N ILE A 71 -9.04 7.92 -1.54
CA ILE A 71 -7.91 8.71 -2.05
C ILE A 71 -7.41 9.69 -1.00
N ASP A 72 -8.30 10.43 -0.33
CA ASP A 72 -7.91 11.37 0.75
C ASP A 72 -7.18 10.65 1.88
N SER A 73 -7.72 9.53 2.35
CA SER A 73 -7.06 8.71 3.38
C SER A 73 -5.72 8.15 2.92
N LEU A 74 -5.58 7.77 1.64
CA LEU A 74 -4.31 7.32 1.06
C LEU A 74 -3.27 8.46 1.04
N ILE A 75 -3.70 9.68 0.73
CA ILE A 75 -2.84 10.87 0.75
C ILE A 75 -2.34 11.15 2.16
N GLU A 76 -3.21 11.08 3.18
CA GLU A 76 -2.84 11.32 4.59
C GLU A 76 -1.77 10.36 5.11
N VAL A 77 -1.75 9.12 4.62
CA VAL A 77 -0.79 8.09 5.04
C VAL A 77 0.43 7.96 4.14
N LEU A 78 0.62 8.87 3.17
CA LEU A 78 1.80 8.84 2.32
C LEU A 78 3.07 9.07 3.17
N PRO A 79 4.08 8.19 3.05
CA PRO A 79 5.32 8.33 3.79
C PRO A 79 6.05 9.61 3.35
N GLY A 80 6.60 10.35 4.32
CA GLY A 80 7.45 11.51 4.05
C GLY A 80 6.74 12.82 3.72
N ILE A 81 5.40 12.86 3.61
CA ILE A 81 4.68 14.12 3.30
C ILE A 81 4.75 15.18 4.41
N GLN A 82 5.06 14.75 5.64
CA GLN A 82 5.09 15.61 6.83
C GLN A 82 6.50 16.16 7.14
N GLN A 83 7.52 15.71 6.42
CA GLN A 83 8.92 16.03 6.68
C GLN A 83 9.54 16.73 5.47
N THR A 84 10.44 17.67 5.71
CA THR A 84 11.22 18.25 4.61
C THR A 84 12.28 17.27 4.10
N GLU A 85 12.77 17.50 2.89
CA GLU A 85 13.85 16.68 2.32
C GLU A 85 15.10 16.71 3.22
N GLU A 86 15.44 17.87 3.79
CA GLU A 86 16.57 17.99 4.69
C GLU A 86 16.40 17.16 5.97
N GLU A 87 15.20 17.15 6.55
CA GLU A 87 14.88 16.33 7.72
C GLU A 87 15.00 14.84 7.39
N GLN A 88 14.48 14.41 6.23
CA GLN A 88 14.59 13.03 5.77
C GLN A 88 16.05 12.60 5.58
N ILE A 89 16.87 13.47 4.97
CA ILE A 89 18.31 13.23 4.79
C ILE A 89 19.03 13.14 6.16
N ALA A 90 18.66 13.99 7.11
CA ALA A 90 19.23 13.94 8.45
C ALA A 90 18.88 12.62 9.18
N ILE A 91 17.63 12.16 9.06
CA ILE A 91 17.18 10.87 9.59
C ILE A 91 17.97 9.72 8.94
N LEU A 92 18.14 9.75 7.61
CA LEU A 92 18.92 8.73 6.90
C LEU A 92 20.36 8.65 7.39
N LYS A 93 21.02 9.81 7.57
CA LYS A 93 22.39 9.86 8.12
C LYS A 93 22.46 9.30 9.55
N ALA A 94 21.48 9.63 10.39
CA ALA A 94 21.43 9.12 11.75
C ALA A 94 21.24 7.59 11.77
N LEU A 95 20.34 7.07 10.94
CA LEU A 95 20.11 5.62 10.79
C LEU A 95 21.34 4.90 10.23
N GLU A 96 22.07 5.51 9.30
CA GLU A 96 23.32 4.95 8.76
C GLU A 96 24.39 4.82 9.85
N GLU A 97 24.56 5.86 10.67
CA GLU A 97 25.53 5.84 11.76
C GLU A 97 25.12 4.84 12.86
N GLU A 98 23.83 4.75 13.19
CA GLU A 98 23.29 3.73 14.11
C GLU A 98 23.52 2.31 13.58
N ASN A 99 23.26 2.08 12.28
CA ASN A 99 23.48 0.77 11.66
C ASN A 99 24.97 0.37 11.68
N LYS A 100 25.86 1.34 11.46
CA LYS A 100 27.31 1.13 11.53
C LYS A 100 27.76 0.72 12.93
N LEU A 101 27.25 1.39 13.97
CA LEU A 101 27.54 1.04 15.36
C LEU A 101 27.01 -0.36 15.69
N ALA A 102 25.76 -0.66 15.35
CA ALA A 102 25.16 -1.97 15.58
C ALA A 102 25.93 -3.10 14.85
N ASN A 103 26.43 -2.84 13.64
CA ASN A 103 27.27 -3.80 12.92
C ASN A 103 28.63 -4.01 13.60
N GLN A 104 29.24 -2.96 14.15
CA GLN A 104 30.51 -3.10 14.89
C GLN A 104 30.32 -3.94 16.16
N GLU A 105 29.26 -3.68 16.93
CA GLU A 105 28.91 -4.47 18.10
C GLU A 105 28.65 -5.94 17.72
N TYR A 106 27.95 -6.17 16.61
CA TYR A 106 27.74 -7.50 16.06
C TYR A 106 29.06 -8.20 15.70
N GLU A 107 29.97 -7.52 15.00
CA GLU A 107 31.28 -8.07 14.64
C GLU A 107 32.10 -8.43 15.88
N ASP A 108 32.09 -7.59 16.91
CA ASP A 108 32.85 -7.84 18.14
C ASP A 108 32.25 -9.01 18.95
N ALA A 109 30.92 -9.11 19.02
CA ALA A 109 30.24 -10.26 19.62
C ALA A 109 30.55 -11.57 18.89
N VAL A 110 30.64 -11.54 17.54
CA VAL A 110 31.03 -12.71 16.75
C VAL A 110 32.48 -13.11 17.04
N LYS A 111 33.41 -12.16 17.12
CA LYS A 111 34.81 -12.45 17.48
C LYS A 111 34.91 -13.08 18.88
N GLU A 112 34.18 -12.56 19.85
CA GLU A 112 34.15 -13.12 21.20
C GLU A 112 33.60 -14.56 21.20
N MET A 113 32.50 -14.80 20.49
CA MET A 113 31.92 -16.13 20.32
C MET A 113 32.94 -17.10 19.69
N GLU A 114 33.66 -16.70 18.65
CA GLU A 114 34.70 -17.53 18.01
C GLU A 114 35.84 -17.86 18.98
N ASN A 115 36.29 -16.89 19.78
CA ASN A 115 37.32 -17.11 20.80
C ASN A 115 36.87 -18.10 21.87
N VAL A 116 35.65 -17.95 22.40
CA VAL A 116 35.07 -18.87 23.39
C VAL A 116 34.92 -20.27 22.79
N LYS A 117 34.46 -20.38 21.55
CA LYS A 117 34.34 -21.65 20.83
C LYS A 117 35.71 -22.33 20.68
N ALA A 118 36.77 -21.58 20.35
CA ALA A 118 38.12 -22.12 20.26
C ALA A 118 38.59 -22.68 21.61
N GLN A 119 38.40 -21.94 22.71
CA GLN A 119 38.75 -22.39 24.05
C GLN A 119 38.00 -23.66 24.47
N ILE A 120 36.70 -23.77 24.16
CA ILE A 120 35.92 -24.98 24.42
C ILE A 120 36.47 -26.16 23.61
N ASN A 121 36.79 -25.97 22.33
CA ASN A 121 37.35 -27.04 21.51
C ASN A 121 38.72 -27.51 22.02
N ASP A 122 39.57 -26.60 22.48
CA ASP A 122 40.89 -26.93 23.02
C ASP A 122 40.80 -27.68 24.36
N THR A 123 39.87 -27.28 25.24
CA THR A 123 39.62 -28.00 26.49
C THR A 123 39.05 -29.39 26.25
N LEU A 124 38.11 -29.54 25.31
CA LEU A 124 37.59 -30.85 24.91
C LEU A 124 38.69 -31.76 24.34
N ARG A 125 39.60 -31.22 23.51
CA ARG A 125 40.76 -31.97 23.00
C ARG A 125 41.68 -32.44 24.12
N ARG A 126 42.05 -31.56 25.06
CA ARG A 126 42.88 -31.93 26.21
C ARG A 126 42.26 -33.04 27.05
N ILE A 127 40.96 -32.96 27.33
CA ILE A 127 40.24 -34.00 28.07
C ILE A 127 40.26 -35.34 27.31
N ALA A 128 40.03 -35.30 25.99
CA ALA A 128 40.09 -36.50 25.16
C ALA A 128 41.49 -37.14 25.14
N ASP A 129 42.54 -36.32 25.05
CA ASP A 129 43.94 -36.78 25.05
C ASP A 129 44.33 -37.38 26.41
N GLU A 130 43.93 -36.75 27.53
CA GLU A 130 44.16 -37.29 28.88
C GLU A 130 43.45 -38.62 29.12
N GLN A 131 42.21 -38.78 28.65
CA GLN A 131 41.48 -40.05 28.73
C GLN A 131 42.13 -41.15 27.89
N SER A 132 42.68 -40.81 26.71
CA SER A 132 43.41 -41.76 25.88
C SER A 132 44.71 -42.24 26.53
N LEU A 133 45.37 -41.39 27.32
CA LEU A 133 46.60 -41.71 28.06
C LEU A 133 46.35 -42.56 29.31
N GLN A 134 45.16 -42.46 29.93
CA GLN A 134 44.77 -43.30 31.07
C GLN A 134 44.32 -44.72 30.69
N LEU A 135 44.03 -44.96 29.40
CA LEU A 135 43.58 -46.24 28.86
C LEU A 135 44.72 -47.07 28.20
N GLN A 136 45.97 -46.61 28.28
CA GLN A 136 47.19 -47.34 27.88
C GLN A 136 48.01 -47.74 29.11
#